data_AF-A0A368R665-F1
#
_entry.id   AF-A0A368R665-F1
#
_cell.length_a   1.000
_cell.length_b   1.000
_cell.length_c   1.000
_cell.angle_alpha   90.00
_cell.angle_beta   90.00
_cell.angle_gamma   90.00
#
_symmetry.space_group_name_H-M   'P 1'
#
loop_
_entity.id
_entity.type
_entity.pdbx_description
1 polymer ?
#
loop_
_entity_poly.entity_id
_entity_poly.type
_entity_poly.pdbx_seq_one_letter_code
_entity_poly.pdbx_strand_id
1 'polypeptide(L)'
;MPPARRARGAHRAAPYCRCCLHDDGLGSDDDGESLPVPDDALSPVLARLPSAADVVRSAATCRRWAHLVAKDAAVLSRALPQLPCLTLGFLHQENARTTARRRRASAAAAQPCFVLTAAATRLIGLNGPSRTALADAVLGLDDDRRGLFEHARPVAARHGWLVLELRQERYTDGLSLCVCNPMRRDMAMLPPLAGTDKPGDYACALYTGHDLDSPRPLSAFFRLLIVYNRRAFTAMRSYSSDIGRWSTEAKRSWGPKIASEKLHEFGQSIVVGGVAYWLLRRSAFAVRVDTPEPTEVPMPPTGPGISDLCPGWRSLGVDADGKLIFIDVGFFNDVDVAALDLSAALRLNSYYLGVVTSGDDGCSGEWEPRRRCIRLKQMKVRYEGFGKDKVLPFGEKINLRLVRWFCEKSGNLLFTLGEGTGSPGTFVLNMATEHVEKVADGVDCDSWRNFVGYEMDGAAYLASISRG
;
A
#
# COMPACT_ATOMS: atom_id res chain seq x y z
N MET A 1 -62.99 -37.23 -10.03
CA MET A 1 -62.72 -38.59 -10.57
C MET A 1 -62.69 -38.51 -12.09
N PRO A 2 -61.96 -39.38 -12.81
CA PRO A 2 -60.50 -39.70 -12.85
C PRO A 2 -59.87 -39.10 -14.15
N PRO A 3 -58.71 -39.52 -14.74
CA PRO A 3 -57.64 -40.41 -14.28
C PRO A 3 -56.21 -39.82 -14.33
N ALA A 4 -55.29 -40.50 -13.65
CA ALA A 4 -53.85 -40.29 -13.65
C ALA A 4 -53.16 -40.95 -14.87
N ARG A 5 -52.14 -40.30 -15.44
CA ARG A 5 -51.14 -40.93 -16.34
C ARG A 5 -49.73 -40.31 -16.22
N ARG A 6 -48.81 -41.15 -15.73
CA ARG A 6 -47.38 -41.35 -16.05
C ARG A 6 -46.46 -40.14 -16.27
N ALA A 7 -45.50 -39.96 -15.36
CA ALA A 7 -44.22 -39.32 -15.65
C ALA A 7 -43.23 -40.35 -16.23
N ARG A 8 -42.65 -40.06 -17.40
CA ARG A 8 -41.47 -40.74 -17.94
C ARG A 8 -40.23 -40.08 -17.36
N GLY A 9 -39.37 -40.87 -16.71
CA GLY A 9 -38.06 -40.42 -16.26
C GLY A 9 -37.11 -40.21 -17.44
N ALA A 10 -36.40 -39.08 -17.42
CA ALA A 10 -35.27 -38.81 -18.29
C ALA A 10 -34.05 -38.47 -17.43
N HIS A 11 -32.91 -39.03 -17.86
CA HIS A 11 -31.62 -39.12 -17.20
C HIS A 11 -31.08 -37.84 -16.53
N ARG A 12 -30.68 -37.98 -15.27
CA ARG A 12 -29.70 -37.09 -14.61
C ARG A 12 -28.42 -37.91 -14.41
N ALA A 13 -27.34 -37.54 -15.10
CA ALA A 13 -26.02 -38.06 -14.84
C ALA A 13 -25.55 -37.56 -13.47
N ALA A 14 -25.27 -38.48 -12.56
CA ALA A 14 -24.66 -38.21 -11.25
C ALA A 14 -23.12 -38.21 -11.38
N PRO A 15 -22.41 -37.49 -10.49
CA PRO A 15 -20.98 -37.25 -10.60
C PRO A 15 -20.16 -38.46 -10.12
N TYR A 16 -19.11 -38.80 -10.85
CA TYR A 16 -18.19 -39.88 -10.49
C TYR A 16 -17.45 -39.55 -9.19
N CYS A 17 -17.65 -40.41 -8.18
CA CYS A 17 -16.89 -40.47 -6.95
C CYS A 17 -15.49 -41.05 -7.20
N ARG A 18 -14.53 -40.46 -6.50
CA ARG A 18 -13.11 -40.79 -6.46
C ARG A 18 -12.91 -42.07 -5.63
N CYS A 19 -12.54 -43.18 -6.27
CA CYS A 19 -12.08 -44.37 -5.56
C CYS A 19 -10.57 -44.54 -5.76
N CYS A 20 -9.86 -44.61 -4.64
CA CYS A 20 -8.47 -45.03 -4.58
C CYS A 20 -8.43 -46.54 -4.85
N LEU A 21 -7.56 -47.00 -5.73
CA LEU A 21 -7.24 -48.43 -5.85
C LEU A 21 -5.74 -48.61 -5.80
N HIS A 22 -5.34 -49.46 -4.85
CA HIS A 22 -4.03 -50.08 -4.76
C HIS A 22 -3.80 -50.97 -5.98
N ASP A 23 -2.55 -50.93 -6.43
CA ASP A 23 -1.92 -51.71 -7.48
C ASP A 23 -1.70 -53.16 -7.03
N ASP A 24 -1.89 -54.09 -7.96
CA ASP A 24 -1.19 -55.39 -8.04
C ASP A 24 -1.72 -56.17 -9.26
N GLY A 25 -0.89 -56.34 -10.30
CA GLY A 25 -1.06 -57.43 -11.25
C GLY A 25 -0.66 -57.16 -12.70
N LEU A 26 0.63 -57.33 -12.99
CA LEU A 26 1.24 -57.78 -14.25
C LEU A 26 0.33 -57.87 -15.49
N GLY A 27 0.48 -56.90 -16.40
CA GLY A 27 -0.01 -56.96 -17.76
C GLY A 27 0.74 -55.93 -18.61
N SER A 28 1.63 -56.43 -19.46
CA SER A 28 2.33 -55.65 -20.47
C SER A 28 1.33 -55.00 -21.42
N ASP A 29 1.22 -53.68 -21.37
CA ASP A 29 0.83 -52.86 -22.52
C ASP A 29 1.68 -51.58 -22.52
N ASP A 30 2.20 -51.30 -23.71
CA ASP A 30 3.07 -50.19 -24.10
C ASP A 30 2.31 -48.86 -24.07
N ASP A 31 1.89 -48.45 -22.88
CA ASP A 31 1.42 -47.09 -22.61
C ASP A 31 2.65 -46.27 -22.28
N GLY A 32 3.14 -45.52 -23.26
CA GLY A 32 4.27 -44.59 -23.11
C GLY A 32 4.12 -43.77 -21.83
N GLU A 33 4.82 -44.22 -20.78
CA GLU A 33 4.78 -43.64 -19.45
C GLU A 33 5.36 -42.24 -19.60
N SER A 34 4.48 -41.24 -19.72
CA SER A 34 4.89 -39.86 -19.84
C SER A 34 5.61 -39.49 -18.55
N LEU A 35 6.93 -39.63 -18.54
CA LEU A 35 7.75 -39.30 -17.39
C LEU A 35 7.38 -37.88 -16.97
N PRO A 36 6.98 -37.65 -15.71
CA PRO A 36 6.61 -36.32 -15.26
C PRO A 36 7.81 -35.40 -15.47
N VAL A 37 7.66 -34.39 -16.33
CA VAL A 37 8.72 -33.41 -16.63
C VAL A 37 9.31 -32.92 -15.31
N PRO A 38 10.61 -33.08 -15.04
CA PRO A 38 11.18 -32.78 -13.74
C PRO A 38 11.05 -31.28 -13.40
N ASP A 39 10.92 -30.98 -12.10
CA ASP A 39 10.77 -29.61 -11.59
C ASP A 39 11.91 -28.69 -12.08
N ASP A 40 13.14 -29.22 -12.13
CA ASP A 40 14.34 -28.50 -12.58
C ASP A 40 14.27 -28.10 -14.07
N ALA A 41 13.50 -28.82 -14.89
CA ALA A 41 13.27 -28.48 -16.30
C ALA A 41 12.11 -27.48 -16.48
N LEU A 42 11.14 -27.45 -15.56
CA LEU A 42 9.98 -26.57 -15.64
C LEU A 42 10.30 -25.13 -15.22
N SER A 43 11.17 -24.93 -14.23
CA SER A 43 11.52 -23.60 -13.74
C SER A 43 12.14 -22.68 -14.81
N PRO A 44 13.12 -23.13 -15.64
CA PRO A 44 13.63 -22.34 -16.75
C PRO A 44 12.59 -22.03 -17.83
N VAL A 45 11.60 -22.90 -18.02
CA VAL A 45 10.49 -22.67 -18.98
C VAL A 45 9.59 -21.55 -18.46
N LEU A 46 9.21 -21.60 -17.18
CA LEU A 46 8.43 -20.54 -16.53
C LEU A 46 9.18 -19.20 -16.53
N ALA A 47 10.50 -19.22 -16.31
CA ALA A 47 11.35 -18.03 -16.35
C ALA A 47 11.42 -17.35 -17.74
N ARG A 48 11.10 -18.09 -18.81
CA ARG A 48 11.07 -17.58 -20.20
C ARG A 48 9.69 -17.10 -20.63
N LEU A 49 8.67 -17.21 -19.77
CA LEU A 49 7.35 -16.70 -20.10
C LEU A 49 7.38 -15.17 -20.27
N PRO A 50 6.56 -14.62 -21.19
CA PRO A 50 6.65 -13.21 -21.55
C PRO A 50 6.15 -12.28 -20.44
N SER A 51 5.35 -12.79 -19.49
CA SER A 51 4.88 -11.99 -18.36
C SER A 51 4.78 -12.76 -17.05
N ALA A 52 4.89 -12.01 -15.96
CA ALA A 52 4.60 -12.47 -14.61
C ALA A 52 3.19 -13.07 -14.48
N ALA A 53 2.21 -12.50 -15.17
CA ALA A 53 0.84 -12.98 -15.17
C ALA A 53 0.73 -14.38 -15.80
N ASP A 54 1.55 -14.71 -16.79
CA ASP A 54 1.59 -16.06 -17.37
C ASP A 54 2.10 -17.09 -16.37
N VAL A 55 3.10 -16.73 -15.57
CA VAL A 55 3.62 -17.59 -14.50
C VAL A 55 2.56 -17.80 -13.42
N VAL A 56 1.84 -16.75 -13.01
CA VAL A 56 0.74 -16.86 -12.03
C VAL A 56 -0.40 -17.73 -12.57
N ARG A 57 -0.81 -17.51 -13.82
CA ARG A 57 -1.84 -18.35 -14.48
C ARG A 57 -1.40 -19.81 -14.59
N SER A 58 -0.12 -20.05 -14.89
CA SER A 58 0.48 -21.37 -14.94
C SER A 58 0.46 -22.04 -13.56
N ALA A 59 0.83 -21.31 -12.51
CA ALA A 59 0.74 -21.80 -11.12
C ALA A 59 -0.70 -22.14 -10.70
N ALA A 60 -1.69 -21.39 -11.19
CA ALA A 60 -3.10 -21.64 -10.88
C ALA A 60 -3.66 -22.94 -11.50
N THR A 61 -2.96 -23.54 -12.47
CA THR A 61 -3.43 -24.77 -13.14
C THR A 61 -3.39 -26.01 -12.23
N CYS A 62 -2.35 -26.14 -11.40
CA CYS A 62 -2.23 -27.25 -10.46
C CYS A 62 -1.28 -26.93 -9.29
N ARG A 63 -1.47 -27.65 -8.16
CA ARG A 63 -0.68 -27.45 -6.94
C ARG A 63 0.81 -27.65 -7.15
N ARG A 64 1.21 -28.61 -8.00
CA ARG A 64 2.63 -28.86 -8.29
C ARG A 64 3.31 -27.63 -8.89
N TRP A 65 2.66 -26.97 -9.83
CA TRP A 65 3.19 -25.77 -10.48
C TRP A 65 3.19 -24.59 -9.52
N ALA A 66 2.17 -24.45 -8.67
CA ALA A 66 2.16 -23.46 -7.60
C ALA A 66 3.31 -23.65 -6.60
N HIS A 67 3.60 -24.89 -6.19
CA HIS A 67 4.73 -25.20 -5.31
C HIS A 67 6.08 -24.91 -5.98
N LEU A 68 6.23 -25.26 -7.26
CA LEU A 68 7.44 -24.95 -8.03
C LEU A 68 7.68 -23.44 -8.11
N VAL A 69 6.65 -22.68 -8.50
CA VAL A 69 6.73 -21.20 -8.59
C VAL A 69 7.06 -20.59 -7.24
N ALA A 70 6.50 -21.13 -6.15
CA ALA A 70 6.80 -20.64 -4.82
C ALA A 70 8.23 -20.98 -4.36
N LYS A 71 8.72 -22.19 -4.69
CA LYS A 71 10.08 -22.64 -4.39
C LYS A 71 11.12 -21.78 -5.12
N ASP A 72 10.87 -21.49 -6.39
CA ASP A 72 11.80 -20.75 -7.26
C ASP A 72 11.45 -19.26 -7.39
N ALA A 73 10.62 -18.75 -6.48
CA ALA A 73 10.09 -17.39 -6.51
C ALA A 73 11.17 -16.32 -6.67
N ALA A 74 12.30 -16.47 -5.99
CA ALA A 74 13.42 -15.53 -6.07
C ALA A 74 14.13 -15.56 -7.43
N VAL A 75 14.16 -16.71 -8.11
CA VAL A 75 14.74 -16.86 -9.45
C VAL A 75 13.77 -16.27 -10.48
N LEU A 76 12.50 -16.66 -10.40
CA LEU A 76 11.45 -16.21 -11.31
C LEU A 76 11.24 -14.68 -11.21
N SER A 77 11.19 -14.12 -10.01
CA SER A 77 11.04 -12.67 -9.80
C SER A 77 12.16 -11.85 -10.45
N ARG A 78 13.39 -12.37 -10.47
CA ARG A 78 14.54 -11.73 -11.13
C ARG A 78 14.55 -11.90 -12.65
N ALA A 79 14.06 -13.04 -13.14
CA ALA A 79 14.01 -13.32 -14.58
C ALA A 79 12.89 -12.53 -15.30
N LEU A 80 11.83 -12.16 -14.58
CA LEU A 80 10.62 -11.58 -15.17
C LEU A 80 10.65 -10.04 -15.18
N PRO A 81 10.31 -9.37 -16.30
CA PRO A 81 10.58 -7.94 -16.52
C PRO A 81 9.88 -6.92 -15.60
N GLN A 82 9.01 -7.33 -14.67
CA GLN A 82 8.18 -6.40 -13.87
C GLN A 82 7.96 -6.83 -12.40
N LEU A 83 8.60 -7.92 -11.96
CA LEU A 83 8.32 -8.51 -10.66
C LEU A 83 9.20 -8.13 -9.48
N PRO A 84 10.24 -7.27 -9.53
CA PRO A 84 11.00 -6.99 -8.31
C PRO A 84 10.09 -6.42 -7.21
N CYS A 85 9.26 -5.43 -7.52
CA CYS A 85 8.42 -4.73 -6.54
C CYS A 85 7.09 -4.30 -7.16
N LEU A 86 5.97 -4.74 -6.57
CA LEU A 86 4.62 -4.58 -7.09
C LEU A 86 3.81 -3.60 -6.25
N THR A 87 3.34 -2.50 -6.84
CA THR A 87 2.23 -1.73 -6.25
C THR A 87 0.92 -2.45 -6.54
N LEU A 88 0.43 -3.17 -5.54
CA LEU A 88 -0.77 -3.97 -5.67
C LEU A 88 -2.02 -3.10 -5.65
N GLY A 89 -2.03 -2.04 -4.86
CA GLY A 89 -3.21 -1.20 -4.71
C GLY A 89 -3.15 -0.26 -3.53
N PHE A 90 -4.32 0.09 -3.00
CA PHE A 90 -4.45 0.88 -1.78
C PHE A 90 -5.71 0.50 -1.00
N LEU A 91 -5.66 0.78 0.29
CA LEU A 91 -6.78 0.68 1.20
C LEU A 91 -7.33 2.08 1.48
N HIS A 92 -8.64 2.18 1.64
CA HIS A 92 -9.29 3.42 2.07
C HIS A 92 -10.56 3.13 2.88
N GLN A 93 -11.03 4.15 3.58
CA GLN A 93 -12.34 4.17 4.23
C GLN A 93 -13.17 5.35 3.73
N GLU A 94 -14.45 5.10 3.45
CA GLU A 94 -15.41 6.14 3.05
C GLU A 94 -15.69 7.07 4.25
N ASN A 95 -15.87 8.36 3.98
CA ASN A 95 -16.13 9.35 5.02
C ASN A 95 -17.63 9.39 5.34
N ALA A 96 -18.02 9.01 6.57
CA ALA A 96 -19.43 8.93 6.98
C ALA A 96 -20.22 10.25 6.82
N ARG A 97 -19.54 11.41 6.74
CA ARG A 97 -20.18 12.73 6.64
C ARG A 97 -20.73 13.07 5.23
N THR A 98 -20.21 12.49 4.16
CA THR A 98 -20.67 12.79 2.78
C THR A 98 -21.89 11.95 2.37
N THR A 99 -22.23 10.90 3.11
CA THR A 99 -23.32 9.96 2.79
C THR A 99 -24.58 10.14 3.64
N ALA A 100 -24.99 11.37 3.96
CA ALA A 100 -26.28 11.63 4.60
C ALA A 100 -27.47 11.07 3.79
N ARG A 101 -27.30 10.86 2.47
CA ARG A 101 -28.32 10.32 1.56
C ARG A 101 -28.36 8.78 1.47
N ARG A 102 -27.41 8.05 2.09
CA ARG A 102 -27.34 6.58 2.10
C ARG A 102 -27.46 6.04 3.53
N ARG A 103 -28.58 6.30 4.21
CA ARG A 103 -28.94 5.67 5.51
C ARG A 103 -29.31 4.17 5.44
N ARG A 104 -28.78 3.47 4.45
CA ARG A 104 -28.78 2.00 4.37
C ARG A 104 -27.41 1.54 3.91
N ALA A 105 -26.38 1.89 4.68
CA ALA A 105 -25.05 1.32 4.47
C ALA A 105 -24.92 0.12 5.41
N SER A 106 -24.90 -1.07 4.84
CA SER A 106 -24.63 -2.34 5.53
C SER A 106 -23.28 -2.28 6.28
N ALA A 107 -23.05 -3.22 7.20
CA ALA A 107 -21.76 -3.45 7.90
C ALA A 107 -20.50 -3.38 7.00
N ALA A 108 -20.65 -3.62 5.69
CA ALA A 108 -19.60 -3.39 4.68
C ALA A 108 -19.02 -1.96 4.65
N ALA A 109 -19.77 -0.91 5.02
CA ALA A 109 -19.26 0.46 5.05
C ALA A 109 -18.35 0.77 6.26
N ALA A 110 -18.30 -0.14 7.24
CA ALA A 110 -17.43 -0.03 8.41
C ALA A 110 -16.02 -0.60 8.17
N GLN A 111 -15.83 -1.40 7.11
CA GLN A 111 -14.56 -2.07 6.83
C GLN A 111 -13.72 -1.29 5.81
N PRO A 112 -12.37 -1.41 5.86
CA PRO A 112 -11.50 -0.89 4.82
C PRO A 112 -11.75 -1.58 3.47
N CYS A 113 -11.88 -0.77 2.42
CA CYS A 113 -11.98 -1.24 1.04
C CYS A 113 -10.57 -1.35 0.47
N PHE A 114 -10.26 -2.45 -0.23
CA PHE A 114 -9.03 -2.59 -0.99
C PHE A 114 -9.30 -2.39 -2.48
N VAL A 115 -8.51 -1.55 -3.14
CA VAL A 115 -8.60 -1.24 -4.58
C VAL A 115 -7.29 -1.63 -5.25
N LEU A 116 -7.37 -2.52 -6.23
CA LEU A 116 -6.23 -3.00 -7.00
C LEU A 116 -5.84 -2.02 -8.12
N THR A 117 -4.56 -1.99 -8.47
CA THR A 117 -4.09 -1.37 -9.72
C THR A 117 -4.40 -2.27 -10.92
N ALA A 118 -4.41 -1.73 -12.15
CA ALA A 118 -4.60 -2.55 -13.35
C ALA A 118 -3.44 -3.55 -13.52
N ALA A 119 -2.21 -3.16 -13.17
CA ALA A 119 -1.07 -4.06 -13.17
C ALA A 119 -1.27 -5.25 -12.22
N ALA A 120 -1.75 -5.00 -11.00
CA ALA A 120 -2.04 -6.05 -10.03
C ALA A 120 -3.23 -6.93 -10.44
N THR A 121 -4.27 -6.32 -11.01
CA THR A 121 -5.45 -7.02 -11.53
C THR A 121 -5.05 -8.02 -12.61
N ARG A 122 -4.19 -7.60 -13.56
CA ARG A 122 -3.64 -8.47 -14.61
C ARG A 122 -2.78 -9.59 -14.04
N LEU A 123 -2.00 -9.31 -12.99
CA LEU A 123 -1.12 -10.28 -12.36
C LEU A 123 -1.90 -11.36 -11.59
N ILE A 124 -2.89 -10.96 -10.79
CA ILE A 124 -3.67 -11.85 -9.92
C ILE A 124 -4.74 -12.60 -10.72
N GLY A 125 -5.09 -12.12 -11.93
CA GLY A 125 -6.11 -12.75 -12.78
C GLY A 125 -7.55 -12.50 -12.32
N LEU A 126 -7.77 -11.49 -11.46
CA LEU A 126 -9.10 -11.06 -11.05
C LEU A 126 -9.69 -10.18 -12.15
N ASN A 127 -10.69 -10.68 -12.89
CA ASN A 127 -11.41 -9.87 -13.87
C ASN A 127 -12.53 -9.09 -13.18
N GLY A 128 -12.29 -7.84 -12.76
CA GLY A 128 -13.37 -6.90 -12.38
C GLY A 128 -12.99 -5.83 -11.36
N PRO A 129 -13.86 -4.80 -11.14
CA PRO A 129 -13.61 -3.73 -10.17
C PRO A 129 -13.86 -4.27 -8.76
N SER A 130 -12.91 -5.02 -8.20
CA SER A 130 -13.10 -5.68 -6.92
C SER A 130 -12.82 -4.71 -5.76
N ARG A 131 -13.87 -4.06 -5.26
CA ARG A 131 -13.89 -3.57 -3.86
C ARG A 131 -14.03 -4.79 -2.94
N THR A 132 -12.99 -5.62 -2.88
CA THR A 132 -12.96 -6.75 -1.93
C THR A 132 -12.72 -6.20 -0.54
N ALA A 133 -13.52 -6.65 0.42
CA ALA A 133 -13.30 -6.31 1.82
C ALA A 133 -11.96 -6.88 2.28
N LEU A 134 -11.21 -6.13 3.09
CA LEU A 134 -9.90 -6.58 3.61
C LEU A 134 -9.98 -7.94 4.31
N ALA A 135 -11.10 -8.21 4.99
CA ALA A 135 -11.33 -9.50 5.65
C ALA A 135 -11.32 -10.67 4.65
N ASP A 136 -11.94 -10.51 3.48
CA ASP A 136 -11.91 -11.53 2.42
C ASP A 136 -10.49 -11.77 1.91
N ALA A 137 -9.69 -10.70 1.81
CA ALA A 137 -8.31 -10.78 1.35
C ALA A 137 -7.37 -11.44 2.36
N VAL A 138 -7.57 -11.22 3.67
CA VAL A 138 -6.65 -11.69 4.74
C VAL A 138 -7.03 -13.07 5.27
N LEU A 139 -8.32 -13.36 5.44
CA LEU A 139 -8.79 -14.49 6.25
C LEU A 139 -9.26 -15.70 5.43
N GLY A 140 -9.47 -15.54 4.12
CA GLY A 140 -10.25 -16.53 3.37
C GLY A 140 -11.68 -16.63 3.94
N LEU A 141 -12.48 -17.57 3.41
CA LEU A 141 -13.91 -17.69 3.70
C LEU A 141 -14.27 -18.12 5.15
N ASP A 142 -13.32 -18.15 6.10
CA ASP A 142 -13.60 -18.53 7.49
C ASP A 142 -14.33 -17.40 8.26
N ASP A 143 -15.57 -17.68 8.64
CA ASP A 143 -16.54 -16.70 9.15
C ASP A 143 -16.16 -16.14 10.54
N ASP A 144 -15.54 -16.95 11.41
CA ASP A 144 -15.25 -16.61 12.81
C ASP A 144 -14.30 -15.41 12.98
N ARG A 145 -13.45 -15.15 11.97
CA ARG A 145 -12.49 -14.04 12.02
C ARG A 145 -12.94 -12.82 11.22
N ARG A 146 -13.97 -12.92 10.37
CA ARG A 146 -14.46 -11.77 9.56
C ARG A 146 -14.87 -10.60 10.43
N GLY A 147 -15.46 -10.89 11.58
CA GLY A 147 -15.84 -9.90 12.58
C GLY A 147 -14.64 -9.11 13.11
N LEU A 148 -13.40 -9.62 13.09
CA LEU A 148 -12.22 -8.95 13.68
C LEU A 148 -11.85 -7.62 13.03
N PHE A 149 -12.14 -7.45 11.73
CA PHE A 149 -11.78 -6.24 10.99
C PHE A 149 -12.92 -5.25 10.80
N GLU A 150 -14.06 -5.54 11.41
CA GLU A 150 -15.14 -4.56 11.51
C GLU A 150 -14.63 -3.33 12.28
N HIS A 151 -14.81 -2.15 11.67
CA HIS A 151 -14.28 -0.86 12.14
C HIS A 151 -12.75 -0.74 12.21
N ALA A 152 -12.00 -1.72 11.70
CA ALA A 152 -10.54 -1.62 11.66
C ALA A 152 -10.11 -0.44 10.79
N ARG A 153 -9.05 0.25 11.21
CA ARG A 153 -8.47 1.38 10.48
C ARG A 153 -7.08 0.99 9.97
N PRO A 154 -6.80 1.05 8.66
CA PRO A 154 -5.44 0.91 8.15
C PRO A 154 -4.63 2.15 8.54
N VAL A 155 -3.40 1.92 9.01
CA VAL A 155 -2.53 2.98 9.55
C VAL A 155 -1.22 3.07 8.80
N ALA A 156 -0.60 1.94 8.48
CA ALA A 156 0.63 1.89 7.70
C ALA A 156 0.71 0.58 6.91
N ALA A 157 1.47 0.59 5.82
CA ALA A 157 1.83 -0.61 5.09
C ALA A 157 3.25 -0.50 4.57
N ARG A 158 3.94 -1.64 4.47
CA ARG A 158 5.30 -1.72 3.93
C ARG A 158 5.64 -3.15 3.53
N HIS A 159 6.16 -3.36 2.34
CA HIS A 159 6.67 -4.67 1.88
C HIS A 159 5.70 -5.84 2.10
N GLY A 160 4.42 -5.66 1.76
CA GLY A 160 3.37 -6.67 1.91
C GLY A 160 2.80 -6.78 3.33
N TRP A 161 3.35 -6.06 4.30
CA TRP A 161 2.79 -5.98 5.64
C TRP A 161 1.85 -4.79 5.76
N LEU A 162 0.78 -4.96 6.53
CA LEU A 162 -0.26 -3.98 6.78
C LEU A 162 -0.51 -3.89 8.29
N VAL A 163 -0.60 -2.67 8.80
CA VAL A 163 -0.91 -2.37 10.20
C VAL A 163 -2.34 -1.86 10.28
N LEU A 164 -3.14 -2.51 11.13
CA LEU A 164 -4.53 -2.21 11.39
C LEU A 164 -4.73 -1.85 12.86
N GLU A 165 -5.35 -0.71 13.10
CA GLU A 165 -5.89 -0.35 14.40
C GLU A 165 -7.28 -0.98 14.56
N LEU A 166 -7.44 -1.83 15.58
CA LEU A 166 -8.70 -2.49 15.87
C LEU A 166 -9.53 -1.61 16.82
N ARG A 167 -10.74 -1.25 16.40
CA ARG A 167 -11.58 -0.24 17.08
C ARG A 167 -12.90 -0.78 17.63
N GLN A 168 -13.00 -2.09 17.82
CA GLN A 168 -14.22 -2.70 18.34
C GLN A 168 -14.44 -2.37 19.79
N GLU A 169 -15.70 -2.48 20.25
CA GLU A 169 -16.09 -2.22 21.64
C GLU A 169 -15.22 -3.00 22.64
N ARG A 170 -14.90 -4.27 22.32
CA ARG A 170 -13.99 -5.13 23.13
C ARG A 170 -12.55 -4.61 23.26
N TYR A 171 -12.14 -3.64 22.44
CA TYR A 171 -10.78 -3.08 22.42
C TYR A 171 -10.73 -1.60 22.84
N THR A 172 -11.82 -1.05 23.40
CA THR A 172 -11.93 0.39 23.73
C THR A 172 -11.02 0.86 24.86
N ASP A 173 -10.55 -0.05 25.71
CA ASP A 173 -9.70 0.25 26.87
C ASP A 173 -8.24 0.62 26.53
N GLY A 174 -7.82 0.47 25.27
CA GLY A 174 -6.44 0.75 24.85
C GLY A 174 -6.26 0.87 23.34
N LEU A 175 -5.01 1.06 22.91
CA LEU A 175 -4.63 0.93 21.51
C LEU A 175 -4.34 -0.55 21.20
N SER A 176 -5.18 -1.14 20.34
CA SER A 176 -5.02 -2.52 19.86
C SER A 176 -4.59 -2.51 18.39
N LEU A 177 -3.43 -3.09 18.11
CA LEU A 177 -2.86 -3.14 16.75
C LEU A 177 -2.72 -4.58 16.28
N CYS A 178 -3.02 -4.78 15.00
CA CYS A 178 -2.82 -6.03 14.28
C CYS A 178 -1.86 -5.76 13.10
N VAL A 179 -0.83 -6.57 12.97
CA VAL A 179 0.09 -6.55 11.83
C VAL A 179 -0.16 -7.80 11.02
N CYS A 180 -0.55 -7.66 9.76
CA CYS A 180 -0.87 -8.79 8.90
C CYS A 180 -0.22 -8.68 7.53
N ASN A 181 -0.05 -9.82 6.87
CA ASN A 181 0.29 -9.89 5.46
C ASN A 181 -0.88 -10.58 4.74
N PRO A 182 -1.79 -9.80 4.11
CA PRO A 182 -2.97 -10.34 3.45
C PRO A 182 -2.65 -11.46 2.45
N MET A 183 -1.59 -11.30 1.67
CA MET A 183 -1.23 -12.25 0.62
C MET A 183 -0.63 -13.55 1.18
N ARG A 184 0.10 -13.48 2.29
CA ARG A 184 0.68 -14.66 2.96
C ARG A 184 -0.27 -15.33 3.96
N ARG A 185 -1.39 -14.67 4.27
CA ARG A 185 -2.33 -15.03 5.35
C ARG A 185 -1.67 -15.14 6.73
N ASP A 186 -0.62 -14.33 6.93
CA ASP A 186 0.10 -14.25 8.20
C ASP A 186 -0.46 -13.07 9.03
N MET A 187 -0.61 -13.25 10.34
CA MET A 187 -1.17 -12.22 11.24
C MET A 187 -0.53 -12.31 12.63
N ALA A 188 -0.24 -11.15 13.21
CA ALA A 188 0.24 -11.00 14.58
C ALA A 188 -0.58 -9.91 15.32
N MET A 189 -1.14 -10.28 16.46
CA MET A 189 -1.77 -9.35 17.39
C MET A 189 -0.71 -8.78 18.33
N LEU A 190 -0.63 -7.46 18.43
CA LEU A 190 0.33 -6.82 19.32
C LEU A 190 -0.22 -6.69 20.74
N PRO A 191 0.64 -6.74 21.78
CA PRO A 191 0.23 -6.43 23.14
C PRO A 191 -0.41 -5.04 23.19
N PRO A 192 -1.63 -4.89 23.73
CA PRO A 192 -2.33 -3.61 23.72
C PRO A 192 -1.66 -2.59 24.65
N LEU A 193 -1.69 -1.32 24.24
CA LEU A 193 -1.24 -0.21 25.08
C LEU A 193 -2.45 0.45 25.75
N ALA A 194 -2.64 0.21 27.04
CA ALA A 194 -3.82 0.59 27.81
C ALA A 194 -3.48 1.36 29.09
N GLY A 195 -4.49 1.90 29.77
CA GLY A 195 -4.32 2.61 31.04
C GLY A 195 -3.40 3.84 30.92
N THR A 196 -2.41 3.95 31.80
CA THR A 196 -1.40 5.03 31.76
C THR A 196 -0.54 4.98 30.50
N ASP A 197 -0.47 3.85 29.80
CA ASP A 197 0.29 3.66 28.58
C ASP A 197 -0.52 3.88 27.30
N LYS A 198 -1.83 4.14 27.43
CA LYS A 198 -2.69 4.42 26.27
C LYS A 198 -2.20 5.66 25.51
N PRO A 199 -1.81 5.52 24.23
CA PRO A 199 -1.49 6.66 23.40
C PRO A 199 -2.78 7.42 23.04
N GLY A 200 -2.67 8.74 22.92
CA GLY A 200 -3.69 9.57 22.28
C GLY A 200 -3.55 9.48 20.76
N ASP A 201 -3.44 10.63 20.09
CA ASP A 201 -3.02 10.66 18.69
C ASP A 201 -1.62 10.06 18.55
N TYR A 202 -1.43 9.27 17.49
CA TYR A 202 -0.18 8.59 17.20
C TYR A 202 0.05 8.49 15.69
N ALA A 203 1.32 8.37 15.33
CA ALA A 203 1.79 7.99 14.01
C ALA A 203 2.56 6.67 14.12
N CYS A 204 2.64 5.90 13.04
CA CYS A 204 3.40 4.66 13.02
C CYS A 204 4.24 4.50 11.77
N ALA A 205 5.37 3.79 11.92
CA ALA A 205 6.24 3.37 10.84
C ALA A 205 6.55 1.88 11.00
N LEU A 206 6.56 1.17 9.87
CA LEU A 206 6.92 -0.24 9.84
C LEU A 206 8.33 -0.42 9.28
N TYR A 207 9.08 -1.34 9.85
CA TYR A 207 10.38 -1.79 9.36
C TYR A 207 10.30 -3.31 9.23
N THR A 208 10.74 -3.87 8.10
CA THR A 208 10.55 -5.30 7.81
C THR A 208 11.86 -5.96 7.45
N GLY A 209 11.87 -7.29 7.30
CA GLY A 209 13.06 -8.03 6.87
C GLY A 209 13.65 -7.56 5.53
N HIS A 210 12.88 -6.83 4.72
CA HIS A 210 13.34 -6.20 3.49
C HIS A 210 14.24 -4.98 3.68
N ASP A 211 14.18 -4.36 4.86
CA ASP A 211 14.92 -3.14 5.20
C ASP A 211 16.27 -3.44 5.88
N LEU A 212 16.58 -4.72 6.09
CA LEU A 212 17.86 -5.18 6.62
C LEU A 212 18.96 -5.02 5.55
N ASP A 213 20.19 -4.77 5.98
CA ASP A 213 21.37 -4.66 5.10
C ASP A 213 21.54 -5.88 4.19
N SER A 214 21.19 -7.07 4.71
CA SER A 214 20.96 -8.28 3.92
C SER A 214 19.46 -8.55 3.89
N PRO A 215 18.75 -8.15 2.82
CA PRO A 215 17.30 -8.29 2.75
C PRO A 215 16.85 -9.75 2.91
N ARG A 216 15.78 -9.96 3.69
CA ARG A 216 15.14 -11.26 3.89
C ARG A 216 13.64 -11.16 3.55
N PRO A 217 13.27 -11.13 2.25
CA PRO A 217 11.89 -10.89 1.79
C PRO A 217 10.81 -11.80 2.36
N LEU A 218 11.20 -13.04 2.65
CA LEU A 218 10.28 -14.09 3.12
C LEU A 218 10.21 -14.16 4.65
N SER A 219 10.97 -13.32 5.35
CA SER A 219 11.00 -13.30 6.80
C SER A 219 9.67 -12.82 7.39
N ALA A 220 9.24 -13.48 8.47
CA ALA A 220 8.12 -13.01 9.30
C ALA A 220 8.50 -11.79 10.18
N PHE A 221 9.75 -11.34 10.11
CA PHE A 221 10.28 -10.27 10.93
C PHE A 221 9.69 -8.91 10.55
N PHE A 222 9.22 -8.19 11.58
CA PHE A 222 8.89 -6.78 11.49
C PHE A 222 9.15 -6.06 12.83
N ARG A 223 9.35 -4.76 12.72
CA ARG A 223 9.36 -3.81 13.83
C ARG A 223 8.36 -2.70 13.55
N LEU A 224 7.59 -2.34 14.58
CA LEU A 224 6.59 -1.28 14.49
C LEU A 224 6.96 -0.16 15.44
N LEU A 225 7.37 0.97 14.89
CA LEU A 225 7.60 2.19 15.64
C LEU A 225 6.28 2.96 15.76
N ILE A 226 5.94 3.39 16.97
CA ILE A 226 4.86 4.33 17.23
C ILE A 226 5.43 5.62 17.83
N VAL A 227 4.91 6.75 17.36
CA VAL A 227 5.21 8.10 17.87
C VAL A 227 3.90 8.67 18.39
N TYR A 228 3.86 9.05 19.67
CA TYR A 228 2.64 9.53 20.31
C TYR A 228 2.93 10.65 21.32
N ASN A 229 1.88 11.36 21.71
CA ASN A 229 2.01 12.48 22.63
C ASN A 229 1.65 12.11 24.08
N ARG A 230 2.54 12.44 25.02
CA ARG A 230 2.24 12.56 26.45
C ARG A 230 1.83 13.99 26.78
N ARG A 231 1.40 14.25 28.02
CA ARG A 231 0.97 15.60 28.44
C ARG A 231 2.06 16.65 28.15
N ALA A 232 3.31 16.36 28.49
CA ALA A 232 4.42 17.30 28.42
C ALA A 232 5.42 17.09 27.26
N PHE A 233 5.44 15.92 26.63
CA PHE A 233 6.46 15.57 25.63
C PHE A 233 5.93 14.62 24.56
N THR A 234 6.69 14.45 23.48
CA THR A 234 6.46 13.43 22.45
C THR A 234 7.29 12.19 22.79
N ALA A 235 6.61 11.04 22.82
CA ALA A 235 7.14 9.74 23.22
C ALA A 235 7.17 8.78 22.03
N MET A 236 8.07 7.81 22.09
CA MET A 236 8.23 6.78 21.07
C MET A 236 8.38 5.39 21.71
N ARG A 237 7.81 4.36 21.07
CA ARG A 237 8.05 2.95 21.41
C ARG A 237 8.20 2.15 20.13
N SER A 238 9.04 1.11 20.16
CA SER A 238 9.20 0.17 19.07
C SER A 238 8.76 -1.22 19.52
N TYR A 239 7.83 -1.84 18.80
CA TYR A 239 7.51 -3.25 18.96
C TYR A 239 8.42 -4.07 18.06
N SER A 240 8.89 -5.20 18.56
CA SER A 240 9.74 -6.11 17.78
C SER A 240 9.15 -7.52 17.74
N SER A 241 8.97 -8.08 16.53
CA SER A 241 8.33 -9.38 16.34
C SER A 241 9.17 -10.57 16.82
N ASP A 242 10.50 -10.42 16.88
CA ASP A 242 11.46 -11.39 17.40
C ASP A 242 11.36 -11.55 18.94
N ILE A 243 11.18 -10.46 19.67
CA ILE A 243 11.09 -10.45 21.14
C ILE A 243 9.61 -10.50 21.58
N GLY A 244 8.67 -10.11 20.72
CA GLY A 244 7.25 -10.13 20.99
C GLY A 244 6.78 -9.04 21.98
N ARG A 245 7.55 -7.97 22.17
CA ARG A 245 7.27 -6.91 23.16
C ARG A 245 7.57 -5.50 22.66
N TRP A 246 6.95 -4.52 23.32
CA TRP A 246 7.29 -3.11 23.18
C TRP A 246 8.61 -2.79 23.88
N SER A 247 9.38 -1.87 23.30
CA SER A 247 10.54 -1.25 23.92
C SER A 247 10.13 -0.36 25.09
N THR A 248 11.11 0.04 25.89
CA THR A 248 10.94 1.14 26.84
C THR A 248 10.55 2.42 26.11
N GLU A 249 9.77 3.28 26.78
CA GLU A 249 9.36 4.56 26.25
C GLU A 249 10.57 5.50 26.11
N ALA A 250 10.89 5.87 24.88
CA ALA A 250 11.86 6.91 24.61
C ALA A 250 11.16 8.28 24.58
N LYS A 251 11.87 9.32 25.04
CA LYS A 251 11.37 10.69 25.10
C LYS A 251 12.16 11.58 24.15
N ARG A 252 11.43 12.39 23.35
CA ARG A 252 12.03 13.53 22.67
C ARG A 252 12.53 14.53 23.71
N SER A 253 13.86 14.64 23.84
CA SER A 253 14.50 15.38 24.92
C SER A 253 14.77 16.85 24.57
N TRP A 254 14.68 17.22 23.28
CA TRP A 254 14.94 18.56 22.77
C TRP A 254 13.80 19.08 21.89
N GLY A 255 13.62 20.40 21.91
CA GLY A 255 12.56 21.09 21.18
C GLY A 255 11.17 20.94 21.83
N PRO A 256 10.19 21.70 21.34
CA PRO A 256 8.84 21.63 21.85
C PRO A 256 8.18 20.28 21.51
N LYS A 257 7.23 19.87 22.35
CA LYS A 257 6.30 18.77 22.04
C LYS A 257 5.66 19.00 20.66
N ILE A 258 5.58 17.95 19.85
CA ILE A 258 4.87 18.01 18.57
C ILE A 258 3.39 18.25 18.86
N ALA A 259 2.81 19.30 18.28
CA ALA A 259 1.38 19.58 18.45
C ALA A 259 0.54 18.37 18.01
N SER A 260 -0.49 18.01 18.78
CA SER A 260 -1.32 16.82 18.48
C SER A 260 -1.98 16.88 17.11
N GLU A 261 -2.40 18.07 16.68
CA GLU A 261 -2.90 18.31 15.32
C GLU A 261 -1.88 17.91 14.26
N LYS A 262 -0.62 18.32 14.42
CA LYS A 262 0.48 17.95 13.51
C LYS A 262 0.76 16.45 13.54
N LEU A 263 0.70 15.83 14.72
CA LEU A 263 0.92 14.40 14.86
C LEU A 263 -0.21 13.58 14.21
N HIS A 264 -1.46 14.05 14.29
CA HIS A 264 -2.59 13.47 13.57
C HIS A 264 -2.46 13.65 12.04
N GLU A 265 -1.82 14.74 11.60
CA GLU A 265 -1.48 14.98 10.20
C GLU A 265 -0.25 14.20 9.72
N PHE A 266 0.46 13.47 10.59
CA PHE A 266 1.49 12.54 10.13
C PHE A 266 0.80 11.48 9.28
N GLY A 267 0.97 11.63 7.97
CA GLY A 267 0.54 10.63 7.00
C GLY A 267 1.53 9.47 6.97
N GLN A 268 1.88 9.06 5.77
CA GLN A 268 2.88 8.03 5.58
C GLN A 268 4.25 8.40 6.18
N SER A 269 4.89 7.42 6.82
CA SER A 269 6.33 7.42 7.10
C SER A 269 7.11 6.86 5.91
N ILE A 270 8.27 7.44 5.61
CA ILE A 270 9.26 6.83 4.70
C ILE A 270 10.39 6.23 5.53
N VAL A 271 10.81 5.01 5.24
CA VAL A 271 11.86 4.34 6.02
C VAL A 271 13.08 4.06 5.15
N VAL A 272 14.23 4.62 5.54
CA VAL A 272 15.51 4.48 4.83
C VAL A 272 16.58 4.12 5.85
N GLY A 273 17.32 3.03 5.60
CA GLY A 273 18.42 2.58 6.47
C GLY A 273 18.07 2.46 7.95
N GLY A 274 16.88 1.93 8.27
CA GLY A 274 16.42 1.77 9.65
C GLY A 274 15.91 3.04 10.33
N VAL A 275 15.81 4.15 9.61
CA VAL A 275 15.29 5.43 10.12
C VAL A 275 13.95 5.74 9.47
N ALA A 276 12.93 6.01 10.28
CA ALA A 276 11.61 6.44 9.84
C ALA A 276 11.54 7.97 9.80
N TYR A 277 11.08 8.51 8.67
CA TYR A 277 10.96 9.94 8.41
C TYR A 277 9.49 10.33 8.22
N TRP A 278 9.06 11.36 8.96
CA TRP A 278 7.79 12.04 8.75
C TRP A 278 8.02 13.48 8.34
N LEU A 279 7.26 13.92 7.35
CA LEU A 279 7.31 15.30 6.90
C LEU A 279 6.72 16.24 7.97
N LEU A 280 7.51 17.22 8.40
CA LEU A 280 7.03 18.41 9.11
C LEU A 280 6.96 19.59 8.13
N ARG A 281 6.40 20.73 8.58
CA ARG A 281 6.24 21.91 7.71
C ARG A 281 7.54 22.46 7.12
N ARG A 282 8.65 22.41 7.87
CA ARG A 282 9.95 22.99 7.51
C ARG A 282 11.14 22.05 7.76
N SER A 283 10.86 20.85 8.26
CA SER A 283 11.83 19.85 8.70
C SER A 283 11.25 18.46 8.43
N ALA A 284 12.03 17.41 8.61
CA ALA A 284 11.55 16.05 8.72
C ALA A 284 11.87 15.54 10.12
N PHE A 285 10.89 14.89 10.74
CA PHE A 285 11.08 14.18 12.00
C PHE A 285 11.60 12.78 11.68
N ALA A 286 12.83 12.49 12.08
CA ALA A 286 13.51 11.22 11.85
C ALA A 286 13.59 10.44 13.16
N VAL A 287 13.35 9.13 13.14
CA VAL A 287 13.47 8.27 14.32
C VAL A 287 14.03 6.92 13.91
N ARG A 288 15.11 6.48 14.56
CA ARG A 288 15.64 5.12 14.41
C ARG A 288 14.64 4.09 14.92
N VAL A 289 14.32 3.08 14.12
CA VAL A 289 13.26 2.11 14.47
C VAL A 289 13.73 1.12 15.54
N ASP A 290 15.00 0.74 15.53
CA ASP A 290 15.56 -0.23 16.48
C ASP A 290 15.84 0.37 17.85
N THR A 291 16.39 1.58 17.86
CA THR A 291 16.65 2.39 19.05
C THR A 291 15.88 3.69 18.85
N PRO A 292 14.66 3.86 19.41
CA PRO A 292 13.81 5.03 19.19
C PRO A 292 14.43 6.37 19.63
N GLU A 293 15.38 6.84 18.83
CA GLU A 293 16.16 8.05 19.01
C GLU A 293 15.67 9.03 17.96
N PRO A 294 14.98 10.11 18.38
CA PRO A 294 14.51 11.10 17.43
C PRO A 294 15.69 11.90 16.90
N THR A 295 15.50 12.56 15.77
CA THR A 295 16.36 13.59 15.18
C THR A 295 15.48 14.48 14.31
N GLU A 296 15.87 15.73 14.12
CA GLU A 296 15.15 16.64 13.21
C GLU A 296 16.09 17.01 12.07
N VAL A 297 15.66 16.72 10.85
CA VAL A 297 16.44 16.97 9.63
C VAL A 297 15.88 18.22 8.94
N PRO A 298 16.71 19.21 8.60
CA PRO A 298 16.23 20.39 7.87
C PRO A 298 15.74 19.98 6.47
N MET A 299 14.65 20.60 6.00
CA MET A 299 14.15 20.40 4.62
C MET A 299 14.79 21.41 3.67
N PRO A 300 14.86 21.14 2.35
CA PRO A 300 15.41 22.09 1.41
C PRO A 300 14.52 23.33 1.35
N PRO A 301 15.08 24.51 1.06
CA PRO A 301 14.28 25.71 0.89
C PRO A 301 13.31 25.51 -0.28
N THR A 302 12.01 25.58 0.02
CA THR A 302 10.97 25.64 -1.01
C THR A 302 11.12 26.93 -1.81
N GLY A 303 10.93 26.87 -3.13
CA GLY A 303 11.03 28.03 -4.01
C GLY A 303 10.10 29.19 -3.58
N PRO A 304 10.39 30.43 -4.01
CA PRO A 304 9.59 31.60 -3.64
C PRO A 304 8.12 31.40 -4.03
N GLY A 305 7.21 31.57 -3.07
CA GLY A 305 5.75 31.41 -3.24
C GLY A 305 5.17 30.03 -2.87
N ILE A 306 6.01 29.07 -2.44
CA ILE A 306 5.60 27.67 -2.10
C ILE A 306 5.48 27.47 -0.57
N SER A 307 5.82 28.48 0.23
CA SER A 307 5.99 28.38 1.69
C SER A 307 4.74 28.04 2.51
N ASP A 308 3.53 28.12 1.93
CA ASP A 308 2.25 27.90 2.62
C ASP A 308 1.31 26.94 1.88
N LEU A 309 1.84 25.94 1.17
CA LEU A 309 0.99 24.91 0.54
C LEU A 309 0.24 24.05 1.57
N CYS A 310 -1.04 23.81 1.30
CA CYS A 310 -1.95 22.99 2.09
C CYS A 310 -1.43 21.54 2.28
N PRO A 311 -1.91 20.80 3.31
CA PRO A 311 -1.64 19.37 3.43
C PRO A 311 -1.97 18.59 2.15
N GLY A 312 -1.13 17.62 1.78
CA GLY A 312 -1.30 16.82 0.56
C GLY A 312 -0.65 17.40 -0.71
N TRP A 313 0.13 18.47 -0.59
CA TRP A 313 0.92 19.07 -1.67
C TRP A 313 2.42 18.76 -1.59
N ARG A 314 2.82 18.07 -0.51
CA ARG A 314 4.19 17.73 -0.21
C ARG A 314 4.24 16.32 0.37
N SER A 315 5.32 15.61 0.08
CA SER A 315 5.58 14.28 0.62
C SER A 315 7.07 13.99 0.65
N LEU A 316 7.42 12.93 1.36
CA LEU A 316 8.69 12.26 1.22
C LEU A 316 8.52 11.04 0.31
N GLY A 317 9.63 10.53 -0.21
CA GLY A 317 9.71 9.29 -0.97
C GLY A 317 11.14 8.77 -0.99
N VAL A 318 11.39 7.77 -1.85
CA VAL A 318 12.72 7.18 -2.07
C VAL A 318 13.00 7.13 -3.58
N ASP A 319 14.24 7.39 -3.99
CA ASP A 319 14.66 7.23 -5.39
C ASP A 319 15.12 5.78 -5.71
N ALA A 320 15.55 5.56 -6.95
CA ALA A 320 16.03 4.25 -7.40
C ALA A 320 17.31 3.78 -6.68
N ASP A 321 18.09 4.70 -6.11
CA ASP A 321 19.33 4.40 -5.37
C ASP A 321 19.06 4.19 -3.87
N GLY A 322 17.80 4.26 -3.43
CA GLY A 322 17.44 4.13 -2.02
C GLY A 322 17.61 5.42 -1.21
N LYS A 323 17.81 6.57 -1.87
CA LYS A 323 17.99 7.86 -1.20
C LYS A 323 16.65 8.54 -0.91
N LEU A 324 16.58 9.23 0.23
CA LEU A 324 15.39 10.00 0.61
C LEU A 324 15.18 11.15 -0.38
N ILE A 325 13.96 11.30 -0.89
CA ILE A 325 13.56 12.42 -1.75
C ILE A 325 12.42 13.22 -1.11
N PHE A 326 12.43 14.52 -1.38
CA PHE A 326 11.34 15.43 -1.06
C PHE A 326 10.56 15.74 -2.33
N ILE A 327 9.26 15.55 -2.28
CA ILE A 327 8.34 15.77 -3.39
C ILE A 327 7.47 16.97 -3.04
N ASP A 328 7.48 18.00 -3.90
CA ASP A 328 6.53 19.09 -3.86
C ASP A 328 5.69 19.11 -5.13
N VAL A 329 4.49 19.66 -5.00
CA VAL A 329 3.58 19.85 -6.13
C VAL A 329 3.33 21.35 -6.30
N GLY A 330 3.33 21.80 -7.55
CA GLY A 330 3.05 23.19 -7.91
C GLY A 330 2.26 23.26 -9.21
N PHE A 331 1.61 24.40 -9.44
CA PHE A 331 0.96 24.67 -10.71
C PHE A 331 1.87 25.38 -11.68
N PHE A 332 1.57 25.25 -12.96
CA PHE A 332 2.10 26.11 -13.99
C PHE A 332 1.03 26.42 -15.03
N ASN A 333 1.09 27.63 -15.56
CA ASN A 333 0.22 28.05 -16.64
C ASN A 333 0.56 27.25 -17.89
N ASP A 334 -0.44 26.57 -18.44
CA ASP A 334 -0.37 25.89 -19.72
C ASP A 334 -1.27 26.66 -20.70
N VAL A 335 -0.63 27.43 -21.59
CA VAL A 335 -1.35 28.24 -22.57
C VAL A 335 -1.51 27.40 -23.83
N ASP A 336 -2.71 26.85 -24.03
CA ASP A 336 -3.07 26.20 -25.28
C ASP A 336 -3.58 27.26 -26.26
N VAL A 337 -2.65 27.85 -27.03
CA VAL A 337 -2.90 29.02 -27.90
C VAL A 337 -3.97 28.74 -28.95
N ALA A 338 -4.19 27.47 -29.31
CA ALA A 338 -5.18 27.07 -30.32
C ALA A 338 -6.62 27.02 -29.79
N ALA A 339 -6.82 26.79 -28.49
CA ALA A 339 -8.14 26.54 -27.90
C ALA A 339 -8.73 27.75 -27.15
N LEU A 340 -7.97 28.84 -26.97
CA LEU A 340 -8.33 29.97 -26.08
C LEU A 340 -8.66 29.54 -24.63
N ASP A 341 -8.28 28.33 -24.25
CA ASP A 341 -8.46 27.76 -22.91
C ASP A 341 -7.22 28.03 -22.06
N LEU A 342 -7.38 28.83 -21.01
CA LEU A 342 -6.40 28.90 -19.92
C LEU A 342 -6.59 27.66 -19.05
N SER A 343 -5.57 26.80 -19.00
CA SER A 343 -5.53 25.66 -18.08
C SER A 343 -4.27 25.71 -17.24
N ALA A 344 -4.37 25.30 -15.97
CA ALA A 344 -3.19 25.04 -15.16
C ALA A 344 -2.91 23.54 -15.20
N ALA A 345 -1.68 23.18 -15.55
CA ALA A 345 -1.20 21.82 -15.42
C ALA A 345 -0.38 21.68 -14.13
N LEU A 346 -0.29 20.46 -13.61
CA LEU A 346 0.45 20.18 -12.38
C LEU A 346 1.90 19.80 -12.67
N ARG A 347 2.82 20.37 -11.89
CA ARG A 347 4.24 20.00 -11.81
C ARG A 347 4.51 19.30 -10.51
N LEU A 348 5.14 18.14 -10.59
CA LEU A 348 5.81 17.54 -9.45
C LEU A 348 7.28 17.94 -9.52
N ASN A 349 7.85 18.55 -8.47
CA ASN A 349 9.31 18.61 -8.33
C ASN A 349 9.77 17.61 -7.28
N SER A 350 10.92 17.00 -7.54
CA SER A 350 11.62 16.17 -6.56
C SER A 350 13.01 16.76 -6.29
N TYR A 351 13.40 16.74 -5.01
CA TYR A 351 14.71 17.12 -4.49
C TYR A 351 15.31 15.90 -3.77
N TYR A 352 16.63 15.77 -3.80
CA TYR A 352 17.31 14.54 -3.38
C TYR A 352 18.16 14.80 -2.15
N LEU A 353 18.17 13.85 -1.21
CA LEU A 353 19.06 13.88 -0.05
C LEU A 353 20.03 12.70 -0.17
N GLY A 354 21.33 12.99 -0.21
CA GLY A 354 22.35 11.97 0.02
C GLY A 354 22.31 11.52 1.48
N VAL A 355 21.48 10.53 1.82
CA VAL A 355 21.54 9.92 3.16
C VAL A 355 22.69 8.93 3.13
N VAL A 356 23.85 9.32 3.67
CA VAL A 356 24.97 8.40 3.88
C VAL A 356 24.62 7.54 5.08
N THR A 357 24.07 6.35 4.84
CA THR A 357 23.91 5.32 5.87
C THR A 357 25.16 4.45 5.90
N SER A 358 26.33 5.04 6.09
CA SER A 358 27.49 4.26 6.57
C SER A 358 27.55 4.45 8.07
N GLY A 359 27.48 3.35 8.81
CA GLY A 359 27.46 3.35 10.27
C GLY A 359 28.63 4.12 10.88
N ASP A 360 28.40 5.39 11.18
CA ASP A 360 28.63 6.00 12.48
C ASP A 360 28.09 7.44 12.38
N ASP A 361 27.24 7.79 13.34
CA ASP A 361 26.77 9.14 13.67
C ASP A 361 26.25 10.06 12.55
N GLY A 362 24.92 10.22 12.51
CA GLY A 362 24.30 11.47 12.05
C GLY A 362 23.37 11.35 10.84
N CYS A 363 22.10 11.71 11.06
CA CYS A 363 21.15 12.11 10.00
C CYS A 363 21.56 13.46 9.36
N SER A 364 22.84 13.66 9.04
CA SER A 364 23.45 14.94 8.65
C SER A 364 23.68 15.07 7.14
N GLY A 365 22.80 14.49 6.31
CA GLY A 365 22.87 14.66 4.86
C GLY A 365 22.53 16.09 4.44
N GLU A 366 23.23 16.62 3.44
CA GLU A 366 22.84 17.86 2.75
C GLU A 366 21.96 17.53 1.54
N TRP A 367 20.89 18.31 1.34
CA TRP A 367 20.02 18.16 0.18
C TRP A 367 20.76 18.55 -1.08
N GLU A 368 20.94 17.60 -1.99
CA GLU A 368 21.47 17.87 -3.32
C GLU A 368 20.35 18.44 -4.21
N PRO A 369 20.54 19.63 -4.80
CA PRO A 369 19.57 20.24 -5.71
C PRO A 369 19.61 19.55 -7.08
N ARG A 370 19.18 18.29 -7.15
CA ARG A 370 18.82 17.64 -8.41
C ARG A 370 17.33 17.86 -8.63
N ARG A 371 16.96 18.76 -9.53
CA ARG A 371 15.54 19.06 -9.79
C ARG A 371 15.03 18.16 -10.93
N ARG A 372 14.19 17.18 -10.61
CA ARG A 372 13.41 16.47 -11.62
C ARG A 372 11.98 16.98 -11.60
N CYS A 373 11.46 17.34 -12.78
CA CYS A 373 10.14 17.93 -12.96
C CYS A 373 9.27 17.00 -13.82
N ILE A 374 8.16 16.53 -13.27
CA ILE A 374 7.20 15.68 -13.99
C ILE A 374 5.96 16.50 -14.29
N ARG A 375 5.59 16.56 -15.58
CA ARG A 375 4.41 17.29 -16.05
C ARG A 375 3.21 16.36 -16.16
N LEU A 376 2.19 16.60 -15.36
CA LEU A 376 0.96 15.80 -15.37
C LEU A 376 -0.03 16.36 -16.40
N LYS A 377 0.20 16.04 -17.68
CA LYS A 377 -0.62 16.52 -18.82
C LYS A 377 -2.09 16.15 -18.74
N GLN A 378 -2.40 15.03 -18.07
CA GLN A 378 -3.77 14.54 -17.89
C GLN A 378 -4.60 15.40 -16.91
N MET A 379 -3.95 16.33 -16.22
CA MET A 379 -4.57 17.18 -15.21
C MET A 379 -4.67 18.63 -15.71
N LYS A 380 -5.74 18.93 -16.43
CA LYS A 380 -6.13 20.31 -16.70
C LYS A 380 -7.10 20.75 -15.60
N VAL A 381 -6.69 21.74 -14.81
CA VAL A 381 -7.61 22.51 -13.97
C VAL A 381 -8.16 23.64 -14.82
N ARG A 382 -9.48 23.71 -14.97
CA ARG A 382 -10.14 24.76 -15.75
C ARG A 382 -10.21 26.05 -14.91
N TYR A 383 -9.86 27.18 -15.51
CA TYR A 383 -10.13 28.48 -14.93
C TYR A 383 -11.59 28.85 -15.19
N GLU A 384 -12.40 29.03 -14.15
CA GLU A 384 -13.71 29.67 -14.29
C GLU A 384 -13.57 31.18 -14.01
N GLY A 385 -13.73 32.00 -15.05
CA GLY A 385 -13.82 33.47 -14.93
C GLY A 385 -12.98 34.24 -15.96
N PHE A 386 -13.64 34.87 -16.94
CA PHE A 386 -13.04 35.91 -17.78
C PHE A 386 -13.20 37.27 -17.07
N GLY A 387 -12.11 37.84 -16.51
CA GLY A 387 -12.15 39.16 -15.86
C GLY A 387 -10.85 39.58 -15.17
N LYS A 388 -10.70 40.89 -14.90
CA LYS A 388 -9.48 41.53 -14.34
C LYS A 388 -9.19 41.19 -12.86
N ASP A 389 -10.10 40.53 -12.16
CA ASP A 389 -9.86 40.02 -10.80
C ASP A 389 -9.33 38.59 -10.87
N LYS A 390 -8.04 38.49 -11.18
CA LYS A 390 -7.28 37.24 -11.23
C LYS A 390 -7.08 36.68 -9.82
N VAL A 391 -8.08 36.00 -9.28
CA VAL A 391 -7.88 35.08 -8.17
C VAL A 391 -7.74 33.69 -8.77
N LEU A 392 -6.53 33.14 -8.72
CA LEU A 392 -6.32 31.69 -8.90
C LEU A 392 -7.35 30.99 -8.00
N PRO A 393 -7.98 29.87 -8.40
CA PRO A 393 -8.96 29.17 -7.58
C PRO A 393 -8.28 28.44 -6.40
N PHE A 394 -7.38 29.11 -5.69
CA PHE A 394 -6.86 28.73 -4.39
C PHE A 394 -7.89 29.13 -3.35
N GLY A 395 -8.64 28.14 -2.89
CA GLY A 395 -9.64 28.24 -1.85
C GLY A 395 -10.34 26.90 -1.72
N GLU A 396 -11.22 26.78 -0.73
CA GLU A 396 -12.02 25.60 -0.36
C GLU A 396 -12.81 24.92 -1.51
N LYS A 397 -12.74 25.45 -2.74
CA LYS A 397 -13.49 24.97 -3.92
C LYS A 397 -12.79 23.90 -4.75
N ILE A 398 -11.45 23.77 -4.73
CA ILE A 398 -10.78 22.64 -5.41
C ILE A 398 -10.17 21.71 -4.36
N ASN A 399 -10.89 20.63 -4.05
CA ASN A 399 -10.41 19.62 -3.12
C ASN A 399 -9.37 18.72 -3.80
N LEU A 400 -8.14 19.23 -3.85
CA LEU A 400 -6.98 18.49 -4.35
C LEU A 400 -6.17 17.95 -3.18
N ARG A 401 -6.05 16.61 -3.12
CA ARG A 401 -5.06 15.93 -2.29
C ARG A 401 -4.11 15.16 -3.21
N LEU A 402 -3.09 15.90 -3.66
CA LEU A 402 -2.19 15.53 -4.76
C LEU A 402 -1.10 14.55 -4.38
N VAL A 403 -0.90 14.31 -3.10
CA VAL A 403 -0.05 13.22 -2.61
C VAL A 403 -0.76 12.54 -1.45
N ARG A 404 -1.04 11.25 -1.62
CA ARG A 404 -1.65 10.40 -0.59
C ARG A 404 -0.68 9.39 -0.01
N TRP A 405 0.10 8.76 -0.89
CA TRP A 405 1.01 7.67 -0.52
C TRP A 405 2.09 7.49 -1.58
N PHE A 406 3.31 7.16 -1.17
CA PHE A 406 4.45 6.83 -1.99
C PHE A 406 4.85 5.36 -1.75
N CYS A 407 4.83 4.54 -2.79
CA CYS A 407 5.33 3.17 -2.74
C CYS A 407 6.86 3.20 -2.90
N GLU A 408 7.58 2.93 -1.82
CA GLU A 408 9.02 3.18 -1.70
C GLU A 408 9.84 2.29 -2.62
N LYS A 409 9.39 1.06 -2.84
CA LYS A 409 10.12 0.10 -3.65
C LYS A 409 9.77 0.16 -5.13
N SER A 410 8.51 0.41 -5.46
CA SER A 410 8.11 0.54 -6.86
C SER A 410 8.33 1.95 -7.43
N GLY A 411 8.58 2.95 -6.59
CA GLY A 411 8.67 4.35 -6.98
C GLY A 411 7.34 4.92 -7.51
N ASN A 412 6.21 4.34 -7.11
CA ASN A 412 4.90 4.78 -7.54
C ASN A 412 4.28 5.75 -6.53
N LEU A 413 3.74 6.86 -7.02
CA LEU A 413 3.02 7.85 -6.23
C LEU A 413 1.51 7.71 -6.43
N LEU A 414 0.78 7.51 -5.34
CA LEU A 414 -0.68 7.52 -5.32
C LEU A 414 -1.22 8.89 -4.92
N PHE A 415 -2.21 9.35 -5.67
CA PHE A 415 -2.85 10.64 -5.41
C PHE A 415 -4.31 10.67 -5.85
N THR A 416 -5.05 11.68 -5.37
CA THR A 416 -6.49 11.85 -5.64
C THR A 416 -6.79 13.23 -6.19
N LEU A 417 -7.69 13.27 -7.18
CA LEU A 417 -8.27 14.49 -7.75
C LEU A 417 -9.77 14.50 -7.43
N GLY A 418 -10.24 15.60 -6.85
CA GLY A 418 -11.65 15.80 -6.53
C GLY A 418 -12.38 16.68 -7.53
N GLU A 419 -13.47 17.27 -7.07
CA GLU A 419 -14.28 18.25 -7.81
C GLU A 419 -13.45 19.44 -8.32
N GLY A 420 -13.81 19.97 -9.49
CA GLY A 420 -13.07 21.06 -10.16
C GLY A 420 -11.91 20.60 -11.05
N THR A 421 -11.65 19.30 -11.13
CA THR A 421 -10.66 18.73 -12.07
C THR A 421 -11.32 18.14 -13.31
N GLY A 422 -10.62 18.17 -14.45
CA GLY A 422 -11.13 17.56 -15.69
C GLY A 422 -11.23 16.03 -15.66
N SER A 423 -10.63 15.36 -14.67
CA SER A 423 -10.68 13.91 -14.50
C SER A 423 -10.61 13.56 -13.00
N PRO A 424 -11.72 13.67 -12.26
CA PRO A 424 -11.76 13.32 -10.84
C PRO A 424 -11.56 11.81 -10.65
N GLY A 425 -10.83 11.42 -9.61
CA GLY A 425 -10.55 10.03 -9.27
C GLY A 425 -9.24 9.82 -8.53
N THR A 426 -8.84 8.56 -8.42
CA THR A 426 -7.55 8.15 -7.83
C THR A 426 -6.63 7.64 -8.91
N PHE A 427 -5.34 7.96 -8.78
CA PHE A 427 -4.34 7.67 -9.79
C PHE A 427 -3.05 7.15 -9.17
N VAL A 428 -2.27 6.47 -10.01
CA VAL A 428 -0.92 6.00 -9.72
C VAL A 428 0.02 6.60 -10.78
N LEU A 429 1.02 7.35 -10.34
CA LEU A 429 2.11 7.85 -11.16
C LEU A 429 3.35 7.00 -10.93
N ASN A 430 3.88 6.40 -11.99
CA ASN A 430 5.22 5.82 -11.93
C ASN A 430 6.26 6.94 -12.07
N MET A 431 7.05 7.17 -11.03
CA MET A 431 8.03 8.26 -11.02
C MET A 431 9.19 8.03 -11.99
N ALA A 432 9.47 6.79 -12.38
CA ALA A 432 10.54 6.47 -13.32
C ALA A 432 10.11 6.71 -14.77
N THR A 433 8.98 6.14 -15.18
CA THR A 433 8.45 6.17 -16.56
C THR A 433 7.54 7.36 -16.86
N GLU A 434 7.14 8.10 -15.81
CA GLU A 434 6.20 9.23 -15.89
C GLU A 434 4.81 8.83 -16.42
N HIS A 435 4.54 7.52 -16.44
CA HIS A 435 3.25 6.98 -16.81
C HIS A 435 2.24 7.17 -15.67
N VAL A 436 1.07 7.69 -16.01
CA VAL A 436 -0.05 7.90 -15.08
C VAL A 436 -1.18 6.95 -15.45
N GLU A 437 -1.62 6.18 -14.46
CA GLU A 437 -2.77 5.28 -14.55
C GLU A 437 -3.88 5.77 -13.63
N LYS A 438 -5.12 5.77 -14.11
CA LYS A 438 -6.30 5.99 -13.26
C LYS A 438 -6.77 4.65 -12.70
N VAL A 439 -6.86 4.56 -11.37
CA VAL A 439 -7.17 3.31 -10.65
C VAL A 439 -8.56 3.30 -10.01
N ALA A 440 -9.16 4.47 -9.80
CA ALA A 440 -10.55 4.58 -9.37
C ALA A 440 -11.21 5.85 -9.92
N ASP A 441 -12.46 5.73 -10.33
CA ASP A 441 -13.32 6.87 -10.67
C ASP A 441 -14.12 7.33 -9.44
N GLY A 442 -14.33 8.65 -9.33
CA GLY A 442 -15.17 9.22 -8.30
C GLY A 442 -14.79 10.64 -7.96
N VAL A 443 -15.79 11.51 -7.87
CA VAL A 443 -15.60 12.90 -7.42
C VAL A 443 -15.23 12.95 -5.94
N ASP A 444 -15.73 12.00 -5.14
CA ASP A 444 -15.53 11.94 -3.68
C ASP A 444 -14.23 11.23 -3.26
N CYS A 445 -13.36 10.83 -4.20
CA CYS A 445 -12.10 10.13 -3.88
C CYS A 445 -11.16 10.98 -3.00
N ASP A 446 -11.23 12.30 -3.15
CA ASP A 446 -10.53 13.28 -2.32
C ASP A 446 -10.99 13.26 -0.84
N SER A 447 -12.24 12.85 -0.58
CA SER A 447 -12.81 12.80 0.76
C SER A 447 -12.43 11.55 1.55
N TRP A 448 -11.84 10.54 0.89
CA TRP A 448 -11.46 9.28 1.52
C TRP A 448 -10.46 9.47 2.66
N ARG A 449 -10.69 8.71 3.73
CA ARG A 449 -9.88 8.70 4.95
C ARG A 449 -9.05 7.42 5.03
N ASN A 450 -8.00 7.45 5.85
CA ASN A 450 -7.14 6.30 6.13
C ASN A 450 -6.63 5.65 4.83
N PHE A 451 -6.14 6.49 3.92
CA PHE A 451 -5.61 6.05 2.64
C PHE A 451 -4.21 5.46 2.85
N VAL A 452 -4.04 4.18 2.55
CA VAL A 452 -2.78 3.44 2.73
C VAL A 452 -2.46 2.68 1.46
N GLY A 453 -1.37 3.04 0.76
CA GLY A 453 -0.90 2.28 -0.39
C GLY A 453 -0.30 0.94 0.05
N TYR A 454 -0.53 -0.10 -0.76
CA TYR A 454 -0.07 -1.46 -0.47
C TYR A 454 0.81 -1.95 -1.61
N GLU A 455 2.08 -2.16 -1.31
CA GLU A 455 3.08 -2.73 -2.22
C GLU A 455 3.69 -4.00 -1.63
N MET A 456 4.18 -4.88 -2.48
CA MET A 456 4.78 -6.16 -2.09
C MET A 456 5.94 -6.52 -3.03
N ASP A 457 6.95 -7.18 -2.50
CA ASP A 457 8.02 -7.77 -3.31
C ASP A 457 7.47 -8.92 -4.17
N GLY A 458 7.88 -9.03 -5.43
CA GLY A 458 7.29 -10.05 -6.29
C GLY A 458 7.80 -11.46 -6.02
N ALA A 459 9.00 -11.65 -5.46
CA ALA A 459 9.41 -12.96 -4.96
C ALA A 459 8.55 -13.36 -3.75
N ALA A 460 8.26 -12.42 -2.85
CA ALA A 460 7.35 -12.66 -1.74
C ALA A 460 5.93 -12.99 -2.22
N TYR A 461 5.45 -12.32 -3.27
CA TYR A 461 4.18 -12.61 -3.91
C TYR A 461 4.16 -14.00 -4.56
N LEU A 462 5.15 -14.35 -5.39
CA LEU A 462 5.23 -15.68 -6.02
C LEU A 462 5.32 -16.79 -4.97
N ALA A 463 6.07 -16.57 -3.89
CA ALA A 463 6.15 -17.50 -2.76
C ALA A 463 4.79 -17.73 -2.07
N SER A 464 3.90 -16.73 -2.06
CA SER A 464 2.57 -16.87 -1.46
C SER A 464 1.58 -17.68 -2.30
N ILE A 465 1.83 -17.90 -3.60
CA ILE A 465 0.89 -18.58 -4.51
C ILE A 465 0.62 -20.03 -4.08
N SER A 466 1.62 -20.72 -3.54
CA SER A 466 1.46 -22.11 -3.07
C SER A 466 0.54 -22.28 -1.85
N ARG A 467 0.16 -21.18 -1.19
CA ARG A 467 -0.71 -21.17 -0.01
C ARG A 467 -2.19 -20.91 -0.34
N GLY A 468 -2.51 -20.77 -1.63
CA GLY A 468 -3.85 -20.46 -2.16
C GLY A 468 -4.84 -21.61 -2.12
#